data_AF-A0A354D3E2-F1
#
_entry.id   AF-A0A354D3E2-F1
#
_cell.length_a   1.000
_cell.length_b   1.000
_cell.length_c   1.000
_cell.angle_alpha   90.00
_cell.angle_beta   90.00
_cell.angle_gamma   90.00
#
_symmetry.space_group_name_H-M   'P 1'
#
loop_
_entity.id
_entity.type
_entity.pdbx_description
1 polymer ?
#
loop_
_entity_poly.entity_id
_entity_poly.type
_entity_poly.pdbx_seq_one_letter_code
_entity_poly.pdbx_strand_id
1 'polypeptide(L)'
;MKKIIQLIGGAFVAAILVIAVTVIYQNQIIPRLKTDAFKNTEKETDVRDERAFYEAVSYHPVFEYTGGTAQKTVIAYDENNQATAASVEYSVLKDICVTDKKDDYEKTLAEAVEENRIRNIEVTVSTPDKEETLDASYDKENQTLTFTKSGIYLVKVTGKDAYNNRAETEFLVPVETQWKSEKNDNR
;
A
#
# COMPACT_ATOMS: atom_id res chain seq x y z
N MET A 1 40.15 -71.72 3.58
CA MET A 1 39.84 -70.65 4.55
C MET A 1 40.63 -69.38 4.20
N LYS A 2 40.15 -68.58 3.22
CA LYS A 2 40.79 -67.32 2.75
C LYS A 2 39.79 -66.14 2.67
N LYS A 3 38.64 -66.23 3.36
CA LYS A 3 37.55 -65.24 3.28
C LYS A 3 37.49 -64.25 4.45
N ILE A 4 38.43 -64.31 5.41
CA ILE A 4 38.43 -63.42 6.59
C ILE A 4 39.32 -62.17 6.39
N ILE A 5 40.32 -62.22 5.50
CA ILE A 5 41.32 -61.14 5.36
C ILE A 5 40.82 -59.97 4.47
N GLN A 6 39.81 -60.17 3.61
CA GLN A 6 39.26 -59.08 2.78
C GLN A 6 38.19 -58.23 3.49
N LEU A 7 37.55 -58.72 4.56
CA LEU A 7 36.50 -57.96 5.27
C LEU A 7 37.09 -56.93 6.26
N ILE A 8 38.30 -57.16 6.76
CA ILE A 8 38.95 -56.30 7.77
C ILE A 8 39.67 -55.10 7.11
N GLY A 9 40.19 -55.26 5.87
CA GLY A 9 40.86 -54.17 5.15
C GLY A 9 39.93 -53.05 4.68
N GLY A 10 38.69 -53.37 4.31
CA GLY A 10 37.70 -52.36 3.86
C GLY A 10 37.13 -51.52 5.00
N ALA A 11 36.92 -52.11 6.18
CA ALA A 11 36.41 -51.40 7.35
C ALA A 11 37.45 -50.40 7.92
N PHE A 12 38.73 -50.74 7.87
CA PHE A 12 39.81 -49.86 8.36
C PHE A 12 40.00 -48.62 7.46
N VAL A 13 39.92 -48.76 6.13
CA VAL A 13 40.08 -47.62 5.21
C VAL A 13 38.90 -46.63 5.31
N ALA A 14 37.68 -47.13 5.51
CA ALA A 14 36.51 -46.28 5.74
C ALA A 14 36.58 -45.53 7.09
N ALA A 15 37.03 -46.18 8.16
CA ALA A 15 37.18 -45.55 9.47
C ALA A 15 38.28 -44.45 9.48
N ILE A 16 39.39 -44.66 8.76
CA ILE A 16 40.47 -43.66 8.66
C ILE A 16 40.02 -42.43 7.85
N LEU A 17 39.26 -42.63 6.77
CA LEU A 17 38.69 -41.52 5.98
C LEU A 17 37.67 -40.70 6.80
N VAL A 18 36.82 -41.34 7.60
CA VAL A 18 35.87 -40.64 8.48
C VAL A 18 36.62 -39.85 9.55
N ILE A 19 37.65 -40.41 10.19
CA ILE A 19 38.45 -39.70 11.20
C ILE A 19 39.20 -38.52 10.56
N ALA A 20 39.80 -38.69 9.39
CA ALA A 20 40.49 -37.61 8.69
C ALA A 20 39.54 -36.45 8.31
N VAL A 21 38.34 -36.75 7.80
CA VAL A 21 37.31 -35.74 7.50
C VAL A 21 36.84 -35.06 8.79
N THR A 22 36.61 -35.81 9.86
CA THR A 22 36.14 -35.25 11.14
C THR A 22 37.19 -34.34 11.78
N VAL A 23 38.47 -34.72 11.74
CA VAL A 23 39.59 -33.91 12.24
C VAL A 23 39.79 -32.64 11.41
N ILE A 24 39.67 -32.71 10.08
CA ILE A 24 39.72 -31.50 9.22
C ILE A 24 38.52 -30.59 9.52
N TYR A 25 37.32 -31.15 9.67
CA TYR A 25 36.11 -30.38 9.96
C TYR A 25 36.21 -29.69 11.33
N GLN A 26 36.65 -30.41 12.38
CA GLN A 26 36.76 -29.88 13.74
C GLN A 26 37.94 -28.91 13.95
N ASN A 27 39.11 -29.15 13.33
CA ASN A 27 40.31 -28.34 13.59
C ASN A 27 40.53 -27.20 12.58
N GLN A 28 39.99 -27.27 11.36
CA GLN A 28 40.17 -26.20 10.36
C GLN A 28 38.88 -25.46 10.01
N ILE A 29 37.77 -26.17 9.81
CA ILE A 29 36.53 -25.55 9.32
C ILE A 29 35.75 -24.90 10.46
N ILE A 30 35.52 -25.58 11.59
CA ILE A 30 34.78 -24.99 12.73
C ILE A 30 35.50 -23.76 13.30
N PRO A 31 36.82 -23.74 13.53
CA PRO A 31 37.48 -22.55 14.06
C PRO A 31 37.51 -21.41 13.05
N ARG A 32 37.66 -21.68 11.74
CA ARG A 32 37.56 -20.64 10.69
C ARG A 32 36.14 -20.10 10.57
N LEU A 33 35.11 -20.95 10.55
CA LEU A 33 33.71 -20.52 10.58
C LEU A 33 33.40 -19.72 11.85
N LYS A 34 33.95 -20.10 13.00
CA LYS A 34 33.79 -19.35 14.25
C LYS A 34 34.54 -18.02 14.20
N THR A 35 35.73 -17.97 13.60
CA THR A 35 36.52 -16.73 13.45
C THR A 35 35.92 -15.81 12.38
N ASP A 36 35.37 -16.34 11.30
CA ASP A 36 34.70 -15.59 10.23
C ASP A 36 33.28 -15.18 10.65
N ALA A 37 32.58 -15.99 11.46
CA ALA A 37 31.34 -15.56 12.13
C ALA A 37 31.63 -14.45 13.14
N PHE A 38 32.64 -14.59 14.00
CA PHE A 38 33.01 -13.54 14.96
C PHE A 38 33.56 -12.27 14.29
N LYS A 39 34.36 -12.38 13.21
CA LYS A 39 34.81 -11.21 12.44
C LYS A 39 33.68 -10.52 11.68
N ASN A 40 32.60 -11.22 11.35
CA ASN A 40 31.41 -10.61 10.75
C ASN A 40 30.39 -10.12 11.79
N THR A 41 30.47 -10.56 13.06
CA THR A 41 29.65 -10.05 14.16
C THR A 41 30.31 -8.85 14.87
N GLU A 42 31.61 -8.62 14.69
CA GLU A 42 32.30 -7.38 15.09
C GLU A 42 32.27 -6.27 14.03
N LYS A 43 31.45 -6.40 12.99
CA LYS A 43 30.86 -5.20 12.42
C LYS A 43 29.75 -4.81 13.35
N GLU A 44 30.12 -4.01 14.34
CA GLU A 44 29.32 -2.90 14.86
C GLU A 44 28.03 -2.73 14.02
N THR A 45 26.94 -3.39 14.43
CA THR A 45 25.61 -2.84 14.20
C THR A 45 25.50 -1.66 15.16
N ASP A 46 26.35 -0.67 14.89
CA ASP A 46 26.45 0.65 15.49
C ASP A 46 25.07 1.28 15.29
N VAL A 47 24.20 1.20 16.31
CA VAL A 47 23.31 2.23 16.93
C VAL A 47 22.59 3.26 16.01
N ARG A 48 22.75 3.19 14.70
CA ARG A 48 22.21 4.11 13.69
C ARG A 48 20.77 3.81 13.34
N ASP A 49 20.31 2.59 13.61
CA ASP A 49 18.96 2.17 13.26
C ASP A 49 17.93 2.50 14.35
N GLU A 50 18.36 2.72 15.60
CA GLU A 50 17.44 3.12 16.66
C GLU A 50 16.85 4.51 16.37
N ARG A 51 17.70 5.48 15.99
CA ARG A 51 17.23 6.84 15.68
C ARG A 51 16.31 6.86 14.47
N ALA A 52 16.66 6.14 13.41
CA ALA A 52 15.83 6.03 12.20
C ALA A 52 14.50 5.32 12.49
N PHE A 53 14.51 4.29 13.33
CA PHE A 53 13.31 3.60 13.80
C PHE A 53 12.40 4.52 14.64
N TYR A 54 12.96 5.21 15.65
CA TYR A 54 12.18 6.14 16.46
C TYR A 54 11.64 7.31 15.65
N GLU A 55 12.41 7.79 14.66
CA GLU A 55 11.96 8.80 13.71
C GLU A 55 10.79 8.28 12.86
N ALA A 56 10.92 7.10 12.25
CA ALA A 56 9.86 6.47 11.46
C ALA A 56 8.56 6.26 12.26
N VAL A 57 8.68 5.76 13.49
CA VAL A 57 7.53 5.50 14.37
C VAL A 57 6.91 6.80 14.91
N SER A 58 7.64 7.92 14.88
CA SER A 58 7.10 9.20 15.36
C SER A 58 6.15 9.88 14.37
N TYR A 59 6.20 9.50 13.10
CA TYR A 59 5.30 9.99 12.05
C TYR A 59 3.99 9.22 12.06
N HIS A 60 2.88 9.96 12.10
CA HIS A 60 1.53 9.41 12.15
C HIS A 60 0.59 10.26 11.31
N PRO A 61 0.63 10.12 9.97
CA PRO A 61 -0.28 10.84 9.10
C PRO A 61 -1.73 10.42 9.39
N VAL A 62 -2.63 11.40 9.43
CA VAL A 62 -4.07 11.20 9.59
C VAL A 62 -4.79 11.82 8.40
N PHE A 63 -5.71 11.07 7.81
CA PHE A 63 -6.59 11.58 6.76
C PHE A 63 -7.94 11.94 7.35
N GLU A 64 -8.35 13.18 7.19
CA GLU A 64 -9.66 13.67 7.60
C GLU A 64 -10.42 14.17 6.37
N TYR A 65 -11.61 13.64 6.14
CA TYR A 65 -12.47 14.16 5.09
C TYR A 65 -13.07 15.50 5.56
N THR A 66 -12.73 16.58 4.86
CA THR A 66 -13.16 17.94 5.24
C THR A 66 -14.45 18.38 4.55
N GLY A 67 -14.94 17.59 3.58
CA GLY A 67 -16.24 17.82 2.97
C GLY A 67 -16.20 18.78 1.79
N GLY A 68 -16.64 18.29 0.64
CA GLY A 68 -17.15 19.09 -0.46
C GLY A 68 -18.68 18.96 -0.52
N THR A 69 -19.37 20.02 -0.95
CA THR A 69 -20.81 20.02 -1.28
C THR A 69 -21.20 18.84 -2.18
N ALA A 70 -22.45 18.35 -2.04
CA ALA A 70 -23.00 17.28 -2.87
C ALA A 70 -22.66 17.46 -4.37
N GLN A 71 -22.22 16.39 -5.01
CA GLN A 71 -21.80 16.42 -6.41
C GLN A 71 -23.04 16.34 -7.31
N LYS A 72 -23.20 17.31 -8.22
CA LYS A 72 -24.30 17.32 -9.19
C LYS A 72 -23.83 16.79 -10.53
N THR A 73 -24.54 15.79 -11.05
CA THR A 73 -24.36 15.39 -12.45
C THR A 73 -24.90 16.45 -13.39
N VAL A 74 -24.11 16.78 -14.41
CA VAL A 74 -24.60 17.55 -15.56
C VAL A 74 -25.25 16.53 -16.48
N ILE A 75 -26.58 16.41 -16.47
CA ILE A 75 -27.25 15.62 -17.49
C ILE A 75 -27.37 16.50 -18.73
N ALA A 76 -26.71 16.12 -19.82
CA ALA A 76 -27.04 16.65 -21.12
C ALA A 76 -28.19 15.81 -21.69
N TYR A 77 -29.11 16.47 -22.42
CA TYR A 77 -30.11 15.77 -23.21
C TYR A 77 -29.75 15.96 -24.68
N ASP A 78 -29.73 14.88 -25.44
CA ASP A 78 -29.57 14.97 -26.89
C ASP A 78 -30.84 15.52 -27.56
N GLU A 79 -30.76 15.77 -28.87
CA GLU A 79 -31.88 16.26 -29.69
C GLU A 79 -33.11 15.31 -29.69
N ASN A 80 -32.91 14.04 -29.33
CA ASN A 80 -33.96 13.02 -29.20
C ASN A 80 -34.48 12.89 -27.76
N ASN A 81 -34.06 13.79 -26.87
CA ASN A 81 -34.43 13.81 -25.48
C ASN A 81 -34.00 12.53 -24.73
N GLN A 82 -32.94 11.87 -25.20
CA GLN A 82 -32.24 10.83 -24.45
C GLN A 82 -31.24 11.51 -23.51
N ALA A 83 -31.17 11.00 -22.27
CA ALA A 83 -30.16 11.46 -21.33
C ALA A 83 -28.79 10.97 -21.81
N THR A 84 -27.96 11.90 -22.27
CA THR A 84 -26.52 11.66 -22.36
C THR A 84 -25.95 11.95 -20.98
N ALA A 85 -25.61 10.88 -20.26
CA ALA A 85 -24.96 11.01 -18.96
C ALA A 85 -23.60 11.68 -19.19
N ALA A 86 -23.47 12.97 -18.88
CA ALA A 86 -22.14 13.52 -18.67
C ALA A 86 -21.65 12.91 -17.35
N SER A 87 -20.45 12.33 -17.41
CA SER A 87 -19.74 11.87 -16.22
C SER A 87 -19.57 13.04 -15.24
N VAL A 88 -19.69 12.75 -13.94
CA VAL A 88 -19.25 13.69 -12.91
C VAL A 88 -17.83 13.38 -12.56
N GLU A 89 -16.97 14.36 -12.78
CA GLU A 89 -15.59 14.34 -12.31
C GLU A 89 -15.52 14.94 -10.89
N TYR A 90 -14.91 14.20 -9.97
CA TYR A 90 -14.74 14.60 -8.58
C TYR A 90 -13.27 14.46 -8.16
N SER A 91 -12.64 15.59 -7.84
CA SER A 91 -11.24 15.67 -7.39
C SER A 91 -11.10 15.27 -5.92
N VAL A 92 -11.24 13.99 -5.64
CA VAL A 92 -11.35 13.41 -4.29
C VAL A 92 -10.24 13.81 -3.31
N LEU A 93 -9.01 13.99 -3.79
CA LEU A 93 -7.86 14.28 -2.90
C LEU A 93 -7.84 15.72 -2.37
N LYS A 94 -8.60 16.64 -2.97
CA LYS A 94 -8.68 18.04 -2.52
C LYS A 94 -9.54 18.21 -1.26
N ASP A 95 -10.49 17.30 -1.05
CA ASP A 95 -11.44 17.32 0.06
C ASP A 95 -10.98 16.47 1.26
N ILE A 96 -9.71 16.09 1.27
CA ILE A 96 -9.08 15.33 2.36
C ILE A 96 -7.95 16.18 2.93
N CYS A 97 -8.01 16.48 4.22
CA CYS A 97 -6.90 17.07 4.96
C CYS A 97 -5.98 15.96 5.47
N VAL A 98 -4.68 16.18 5.33
CA VAL A 98 -3.62 15.35 5.89
C VAL A 98 -2.99 16.11 7.04
N THR A 99 -3.04 15.52 8.24
CA THR A 99 -2.37 16.07 9.42
C THR A 99 -1.30 15.13 9.96
N ASP A 100 -0.24 15.69 10.52
CA ASP A 100 0.77 14.92 11.26
C ASP A 100 1.31 15.74 12.44
N LYS A 101 1.23 15.16 13.64
CA LYS A 101 1.64 15.83 14.89
C LYS A 101 3.15 15.97 15.02
N LYS A 102 3.94 15.19 14.27
CA LYS A 102 5.40 15.17 14.41
C LYS A 102 6.04 16.50 14.01
N ASP A 103 5.46 17.15 13.02
CA ASP A 103 5.96 18.36 12.37
C ASP A 103 4.87 19.42 12.13
N ASP A 104 3.74 19.30 12.84
CA ASP A 104 2.56 20.17 12.70
C ASP A 104 2.12 20.32 11.23
N TYR A 105 2.20 19.22 10.48
CA TYR A 105 1.81 19.19 9.07
C TYR A 105 0.29 19.29 8.96
N GLU A 106 -0.20 20.16 8.09
CA GLU A 106 -1.62 20.34 7.76
C GLU A 106 -1.76 20.86 6.32
N LYS A 107 -2.14 19.98 5.39
CA LYS A 107 -2.36 20.30 3.96
C LYS A 107 -3.41 19.39 3.35
N THR A 108 -3.85 19.69 2.13
CA THR A 108 -4.70 18.74 1.39
C THR A 108 -3.93 17.48 1.00
N LEU A 109 -4.63 16.37 0.79
CA LEU A 109 -4.01 15.13 0.31
C LEU A 109 -3.42 15.30 -1.09
N ALA A 110 -4.00 16.17 -1.93
CA ALA A 110 -3.43 16.54 -3.23
C ALA A 110 -2.02 17.15 -3.07
N GLU A 111 -1.87 18.17 -2.21
CA GLU A 111 -0.56 18.79 -1.94
C GLU A 111 0.42 17.80 -1.30
N ALA A 112 -0.05 16.96 -0.38
CA ALA A 112 0.79 15.96 0.28
C ALA A 112 1.34 14.91 -0.70
N VAL A 113 0.61 14.62 -1.79
CA VAL A 113 1.09 13.76 -2.89
C VAL A 113 2.11 14.50 -3.76
N GLU A 114 1.88 15.76 -4.10
CA GLU A 114 2.83 16.59 -4.86
C GLU A 114 4.17 16.75 -4.12
N GLU A 115 4.12 16.90 -2.79
CA GLU A 115 5.29 16.99 -1.92
C GLU A 115 5.96 15.64 -1.64
N ASN A 116 5.42 14.54 -2.19
CA ASN A 116 5.85 13.17 -1.91
C ASN A 116 5.85 12.85 -0.40
N ARG A 117 5.05 13.58 0.40
CA ARG A 117 4.81 13.30 1.82
C ARG A 117 3.96 12.04 1.96
N ILE A 118 2.96 11.91 1.11
CA ILE A 118 2.12 10.72 0.98
C ILE A 118 2.30 10.13 -0.42
N ARG A 119 2.46 8.82 -0.48
CA ARG A 119 2.63 8.01 -1.70
C ARG A 119 1.71 6.80 -1.65
N ASN A 120 1.70 6.03 -2.74
CA ASN A 120 0.92 4.80 -2.89
C ASN A 120 -0.57 5.03 -2.61
N ILE A 121 -1.12 6.09 -3.22
CA ILE A 121 -2.54 6.39 -3.11
C ILE A 121 -3.36 5.28 -3.78
N GLU A 122 -4.30 4.75 -3.01
CA GLU A 122 -5.32 3.81 -3.45
C GLU A 122 -6.69 4.40 -3.13
N VAL A 123 -7.53 4.53 -4.16
CA VAL A 123 -8.91 4.98 -4.03
C VAL A 123 -9.81 3.85 -4.52
N THR A 124 -10.74 3.43 -3.67
CA THR A 124 -11.75 2.44 -4.03
C THR A 124 -13.13 3.04 -3.84
N VAL A 125 -14.04 2.70 -4.76
CA VAL A 125 -15.44 3.13 -4.70
C VAL A 125 -16.34 1.91 -4.68
N SER A 126 -17.35 1.97 -3.81
CA SER A 126 -18.32 0.89 -3.60
C SER A 126 -19.70 1.48 -3.29
N THR A 127 -20.71 0.62 -3.23
CA THR A 127 -22.00 0.99 -2.65
C THR A 127 -21.85 1.25 -1.14
N PRO A 128 -22.83 1.89 -0.48
CA PRO A 128 -22.80 2.09 0.98
C PRO A 128 -22.69 0.77 1.77
N ASP A 129 -23.17 -0.33 1.17
CA ASP A 129 -23.09 -1.69 1.70
C ASP A 129 -21.75 -2.40 1.40
N LYS A 130 -20.76 -1.66 0.87
CA LYS A 130 -19.40 -2.14 0.52
C LYS A 130 -19.37 -3.15 -0.63
N GLU A 131 -20.37 -3.13 -1.51
CA GLU A 131 -20.38 -3.94 -2.71
C GLU A 131 -19.64 -3.22 -3.84
N GLU A 132 -18.93 -3.99 -4.68
CA GLU A 132 -18.27 -3.45 -5.86
C GLU A 132 -19.31 -2.83 -6.81
N THR A 133 -18.93 -1.73 -7.46
CA THR A 133 -19.79 -1.03 -8.43
C THR A 133 -19.05 -0.75 -9.72
N LEU A 134 -19.78 -0.83 -10.83
CA LEU A 134 -19.30 -0.41 -12.15
C LEU A 134 -19.74 1.02 -12.49
N ASP A 135 -20.54 1.63 -11.63
CA ASP A 135 -21.12 2.95 -11.86
C ASP A 135 -20.14 4.09 -11.53
N ALA A 136 -19.00 3.76 -10.91
CA ALA A 136 -17.94 4.69 -10.57
C ALA A 136 -16.55 4.11 -10.89
N SER A 137 -15.61 4.96 -11.26
CA SER A 137 -14.22 4.58 -11.48
C SER A 137 -13.25 5.67 -11.03
N TYR A 138 -12.04 5.29 -10.66
CA TYR A 138 -10.96 6.21 -10.30
C TYR A 138 -9.90 6.25 -11.39
N ASP A 139 -9.63 7.43 -11.90
CA ASP A 139 -8.50 7.70 -12.77
C ASP A 139 -7.29 8.12 -11.90
N LYS A 140 -6.27 7.27 -11.88
CA LYS A 140 -5.05 7.49 -11.10
C LYS A 140 -4.16 8.58 -11.70
N GLU A 141 -4.17 8.78 -13.01
CA GLU A 141 -3.34 9.79 -13.68
C GLU A 141 -3.88 11.19 -13.40
N ASN A 142 -5.20 11.34 -13.51
CA ASN A 142 -5.87 12.62 -13.29
C ASN A 142 -6.33 12.84 -11.84
N GLN A 143 -6.19 11.84 -10.97
CA GLN A 143 -6.61 11.84 -9.56
C GLN A 143 -8.10 12.19 -9.38
N THR A 144 -8.93 11.68 -10.29
CA THR A 144 -10.33 12.05 -10.42
C THR A 144 -11.22 10.82 -10.33
N LEU A 145 -12.30 10.94 -9.56
CA LEU A 145 -13.40 9.99 -9.54
C LEU A 145 -14.43 10.35 -10.58
N THR A 146 -14.84 9.37 -11.38
CA THR A 146 -15.90 9.51 -12.37
C THR A 146 -17.12 8.73 -11.93
N PHE A 147 -18.29 9.38 -11.86
CA PHE A 147 -19.57 8.73 -11.62
C PHE A 147 -20.45 8.77 -12.87
N THR A 148 -21.05 7.63 -13.20
CA THR A 148 -21.91 7.43 -14.39
C THR A 148 -23.39 7.33 -14.05
N LYS A 149 -23.73 7.03 -12.79
CA LYS A 149 -25.11 7.01 -12.28
C LYS A 149 -25.24 7.83 -11.00
N SER A 150 -26.43 8.39 -10.80
CA SER A 150 -26.82 8.95 -9.51
C SER A 150 -26.94 7.87 -8.44
N GLY A 151 -26.58 8.23 -7.22
CA GLY A 151 -26.58 7.32 -6.08
C GLY A 151 -25.78 7.90 -4.92
N ILE A 152 -25.59 7.09 -3.89
CA ILE A 152 -24.65 7.38 -2.80
C ILE A 152 -23.54 6.36 -2.89
N TYR A 153 -22.30 6.82 -2.91
CA TYR A 153 -21.12 5.96 -3.05
C TYR A 153 -20.24 6.06 -1.81
N LEU A 154 -19.74 4.92 -1.35
CA LEU A 154 -18.71 4.87 -0.33
C LEU A 154 -17.35 4.97 -1.01
N VAL A 155 -16.61 6.02 -0.67
CA VAL A 155 -15.25 6.25 -1.15
C VAL A 155 -14.29 5.96 0.01
N LYS A 156 -13.33 5.07 -0.24
CA LYS A 156 -12.22 4.80 0.66
C LYS A 156 -10.94 5.28 0.00
N VAL A 157 -10.18 6.08 0.72
CA VAL A 157 -8.87 6.59 0.27
C VAL A 157 -7.82 6.14 1.25
N THR A 158 -6.73 5.59 0.75
CA THR A 158 -5.60 5.15 1.56
C THR A 158 -4.28 5.63 0.96
N GLY A 159 -3.29 5.83 1.82
CA GLY A 159 -1.96 6.26 1.42
C GLY A 159 -0.91 5.89 2.46
N LYS A 160 0.36 6.03 2.09
CA LYS A 160 1.51 5.75 2.96
C LYS A 160 2.51 6.89 2.93
N ASP A 161 3.17 7.17 4.04
CA ASP A 161 4.27 8.13 4.04
C ASP A 161 5.61 7.51 3.55
N ALA A 162 6.70 8.27 3.67
CA ALA A 162 8.06 7.85 3.34
C ALA A 162 8.56 6.66 4.20
N TYR A 163 8.00 6.48 5.40
CA TYR A 163 8.34 5.43 6.37
C TYR A 163 7.38 4.23 6.32
N ASN A 164 6.41 4.26 5.39
CA ASN A 164 5.35 3.27 5.23
C ASN A 164 4.26 3.28 6.32
N ASN A 165 4.17 4.35 7.11
CA ASN A 165 3.03 4.56 7.98
C ASN A 165 1.78 4.79 7.11
N ARG A 166 0.71 4.06 7.40
CA ARG A 166 -0.51 4.06 6.59
C ARG A 166 -1.55 4.99 7.21
N ALA A 167 -2.20 5.78 6.35
CA ALA A 167 -3.39 6.55 6.68
C ALA A 167 -4.54 6.13 5.76
N GLU A 168 -5.76 6.20 6.27
CA GLU A 168 -6.96 5.95 5.48
C GLU A 168 -8.13 6.80 5.97
N THR A 169 -9.07 7.07 5.07
CA THR A 169 -10.36 7.70 5.37
C THR A 169 -11.45 7.10 4.49
N GLU A 170 -12.67 7.05 5.02
CA GLU A 170 -13.88 6.56 4.36
C GLU A 170 -15.00 7.60 4.52
N PHE A 171 -15.70 7.92 3.43
CA PHE A 171 -16.81 8.87 3.45
C PHE A 171 -17.81 8.60 2.32
N LEU A 172 -19.00 9.18 2.45
CA LEU A 172 -20.07 9.03 1.48
C LEU A 172 -20.11 10.21 0.52
N VAL A 173 -20.21 9.93 -0.78
CA VAL A 173 -20.39 10.92 -1.83
C VAL A 173 -21.80 10.77 -2.43
N PRO A 174 -22.73 11.71 -2.16
CA PRO A 174 -24.01 11.76 -2.84
C PRO A 174 -23.83 12.36 -4.25
N VAL A 175 -24.41 11.66 -5.23
CA VAL A 175 -24.37 12.03 -6.65
C VAL A 175 -25.82 12.15 -7.15
N GLU A 176 -26.28 13.36 -7.44
CA GLU A 176 -27.65 13.62 -7.89
C GLU A 176 -27.73 13.73 -9.42
N THR A 177 -28.81 13.19 -10.00
CA THR A 177 -29.25 13.47 -11.37
C THR A 177 -30.12 14.72 -11.41
N GLN A 178 -29.81 15.67 -12.30
CA GLN A 178 -30.69 16.81 -12.54
C GLN A 178 -32.05 16.31 -13.05
N TRP A 179 -33.12 16.64 -12.34
CA TRP A 179 -34.48 16.36 -12.81
C TRP A 179 -34.76 17.21 -14.05
N LYS A 180 -35.35 16.59 -15.08
CA LYS A 180 -35.90 17.31 -16.22
C LYS A 180 -36.91 18.33 -15.68
N SER A 181 -36.71 19.62 -15.90
CA SER A 181 -37.77 20.60 -15.68
C SER A 181 -38.94 20.19 -16.58
N GLU A 182 -40.06 19.77 -16.01
CA GLU A 182 -41.30 19.59 -16.78
C GLU A 182 -41.51 20.90 -17.56
N LYS A 183 -41.54 20.81 -18.89
CA LYS A 183 -42.16 21.87 -19.67
C LYS A 183 -43.60 21.90 -19.17
N ASN A 184 -43.89 22.84 -18.29
CA ASN A 184 -45.25 23.26 -18.04
C ASN A 184 -45.74 23.81 -19.38
N ASP A 185 -46.38 22.94 -20.15
CA ASP A 185 -47.15 23.29 -21.32
C ASP A 185 -48.37 24.05 -20.77
N ASN A 186 -48.14 25.30 -20.36
CA ASN A 186 -49.19 26.23 -20.03
C ASN A 186 -49.86 26.61 -21.35
N ARG A 187 -50.81 25.73 -21.70
CA ARG A 187 -52.04 25.91 -22.48
C ARG A 187 -52.27 27.24 -23.18
#